data_AF-A0A840SF00-F1
#
_entry.id   AF-A0A840SF00-F1
#
_cell.length_a   1.000
_cell.length_b   1.000
_cell.length_c   1.000
_cell.angle_alpha   90.00
_cell.angle_beta   90.00
_cell.angle_gamma   90.00
#
_symmetry.space_group_name_H-M   'P 1'
#
loop_
_entity.id
_entity.type
_entity.pdbx_description
1 polymer ?
#
loop_
_entity_poly.entity_id
_entity_poly.type
_entity_poly.pdbx_seq_one_letter_code
_entity_poly.pdbx_strand_id
1 'polypeptide(L)'
;MDRKIPNKERLSLIYSSYNTVFTEVLTKIEARLKDVIHLNSKPTYKTRIKSFGSYYKKILRQKNDQIGDDNPNFVTLTDMMGIRVICAFLEDLADVQNQICKNFDVKEIEKKGAEQSFREFGYESIHILVKIPEDCMPDTKQPVLPEDTVCEIQIRTILQDAWAEVEHELIYKSEFNPFDKPLRRKLASINASLTLADMIFQEIRDYQNKLQYEIGTRRNTFYEKADDLTSEVLLPGSSASKSSPSDSDEVKIDKNASIDDLVLSALHEHNIGNFSKAQVIYTRILESVPVPPPVVMGVIFKHRGMAYFAQGKYDEALSDFKQSILSDPKSFRSLYYEGIVYSIQNKHEEAIDCFNRSLEIDSYQSHVYYRRSLAYFNLGNYVEALKDIDNAEKLGLKDDDIVNLKKKIIEKFDMGM
;
A
#
# COMPACT_ATOMS: atom_id res chain seq x y z
N MET A 1 -12.30 1.97 60.52
CA MET A 1 -12.39 0.78 59.66
C MET A 1 -10.97 0.31 59.38
N ASP A 2 -10.57 -0.81 59.97
CA ASP A 2 -9.23 -1.38 59.79
C ASP A 2 -9.05 -1.82 58.34
N ARG A 3 -8.01 -1.27 57.69
CA ARG A 3 -7.61 -1.70 56.34
C ARG A 3 -6.95 -3.07 56.45
N LYS A 4 -7.64 -4.14 56.05
CA LYS A 4 -7.01 -5.45 55.87
C LYS A 4 -6.03 -5.36 54.69
N ILE A 5 -4.75 -5.59 54.97
CA ILE A 5 -3.71 -5.64 53.95
C ILE A 5 -3.70 -7.07 53.40
N PRO A 6 -3.91 -7.29 52.09
CA PRO A 6 -3.93 -8.64 51.53
C PRO A 6 -2.59 -9.35 51.67
N ASN A 7 -2.62 -10.65 51.98
CA ASN A 7 -1.41 -11.48 52.01
C ASN A 7 -0.81 -11.63 50.59
N LYS A 8 0.39 -11.06 50.42
CA LYS A 8 1.13 -11.04 49.15
C LYS A 8 1.54 -12.44 48.66
N GLU A 9 1.93 -13.34 49.55
CA GLU A 9 2.41 -14.68 49.18
C GLU A 9 1.25 -15.54 48.63
N ARG A 10 0.09 -15.48 49.30
CA ARG A 10 -1.12 -16.17 48.86
C ARG A 10 -1.57 -15.67 47.48
N LEU A 11 -1.61 -14.35 47.27
CA LEU A 11 -1.96 -13.78 45.97
C LEU A 11 -0.95 -14.14 44.88
N SER A 12 0.33 -14.27 45.21
CA SER A 12 1.37 -14.70 44.27
C SER A 12 1.15 -16.14 43.80
N LEU A 13 0.80 -17.04 44.71
CA LEU A 13 0.50 -18.44 44.38
C LEU A 13 -0.74 -18.54 43.48
N ILE A 14 -1.82 -17.85 43.84
CA ILE A 14 -3.04 -17.78 43.03
C ILE A 14 -2.69 -17.24 41.64
N TYR A 15 -2.01 -16.09 41.55
CA TYR A 15 -1.60 -15.50 40.26
C TYR A 15 -0.77 -16.47 39.40
N SER A 16 0.20 -17.17 39.99
CA SER A 16 1.05 -18.12 39.25
C SER A 16 0.27 -19.28 38.64
N SER A 17 -0.83 -19.71 39.28
CA SER A 17 -1.67 -20.80 38.76
C SER A 17 -2.43 -20.45 37.47
N TYR A 18 -2.69 -19.16 37.22
CA TYR A 18 -3.40 -18.70 36.01
C TYR A 18 -2.47 -18.37 34.84
N ASN A 19 -1.15 -18.36 35.04
CA ASN A 19 -0.21 -17.89 34.01
C ASN A 19 -0.22 -18.79 32.75
N THR A 20 -0.30 -20.11 32.94
CA THR A 20 -0.42 -21.08 31.84
C THR A 20 -1.71 -20.86 31.05
N VAL A 21 -2.82 -20.68 31.76
CA VAL A 21 -4.14 -20.43 31.17
C VAL A 21 -4.15 -19.12 30.36
N PHE A 22 -3.63 -18.02 30.92
CA PHE A 22 -3.54 -16.74 30.22
C PHE A 22 -2.67 -16.82 28.97
N THR A 23 -1.57 -17.57 29.02
CA THR A 23 -0.68 -17.76 27.87
C THR A 23 -1.38 -18.53 26.75
N GLU A 24 -2.13 -19.58 27.09
CA GLU A 24 -2.90 -20.37 26.12
C GLU A 24 -3.98 -19.52 25.43
N VAL A 25 -4.77 -18.78 26.22
CA VAL A 25 -5.81 -17.87 25.72
C VAL A 25 -5.21 -16.81 24.80
N LEU A 26 -4.12 -16.16 25.21
CA LEU A 26 -3.45 -15.14 24.39
C LEU A 26 -2.95 -15.71 23.06
N THR A 27 -2.43 -16.94 23.05
CA THR A 27 -1.95 -17.60 21.83
C THR A 27 -3.12 -17.88 20.87
N LYS A 28 -4.25 -18.36 21.38
CA LYS A 28 -5.46 -18.61 20.59
C LYS A 28 -6.06 -17.30 20.03
N ILE A 29 -6.15 -16.25 20.85
CA ILE A 29 -6.62 -14.93 20.40
C ILE A 29 -5.66 -14.34 19.34
N GLU A 30 -4.35 -14.46 19.54
CA GLU A 30 -3.35 -14.01 18.54
C GLU A 30 -3.51 -14.74 17.21
N ALA A 31 -3.71 -16.06 17.22
CA ALA A 31 -3.95 -16.85 16.01
C ALA A 31 -5.22 -16.37 15.28
N ARG A 32 -6.32 -16.18 16.01
CA ARG A 32 -7.57 -15.66 15.45
C ARG A 32 -7.41 -14.26 14.88
N LEU A 33 -6.67 -13.37 15.56
CA LEU A 33 -6.37 -12.03 15.04
C LEU A 33 -5.60 -12.10 13.72
N LYS A 34 -4.62 -13.01 13.59
CA LYS A 34 -3.87 -13.21 12.35
C LYS A 34 -4.74 -13.72 11.19
N ASP A 35 -5.74 -14.54 11.49
CA ASP A 35 -6.66 -15.07 10.49
C ASP A 35 -7.69 -14.04 10.03
N VAL A 36 -8.14 -13.19 10.95
CA VAL A 36 -9.18 -12.19 10.68
C VAL A 36 -8.63 -10.91 10.04
N ILE A 37 -7.44 -10.47 10.46
CA ILE A 37 -6.90 -9.17 10.03
C ILE A 37 -6.23 -9.30 8.66
N HIS A 38 -6.86 -8.71 7.66
CA HIS A 38 -6.35 -8.63 6.29
C HIS A 38 -5.94 -7.19 5.97
N LEU A 39 -4.64 -7.01 5.74
CA LEU A 39 -4.02 -5.76 5.32
C LEU A 39 -2.99 -6.04 4.22
N ASN A 40 -2.68 -5.01 3.41
CA ASN A 40 -1.60 -5.09 2.43
C ASN A 40 -0.24 -5.34 3.09
N SER A 41 0.01 -4.69 4.24
CA SER A 41 1.18 -4.93 5.09
C SER A 41 0.76 -5.65 6.35
N LYS A 42 1.28 -6.86 6.57
CA LYS A 42 0.90 -7.67 7.74
C LYS A 42 1.37 -6.99 9.03
N PRO A 43 0.49 -6.82 10.03
CA PRO A 43 0.88 -6.23 11.30
C PRO A 43 1.70 -7.20 12.16
N THR A 44 2.45 -6.65 13.11
CA THR A 44 3.18 -7.42 14.12
C THR A 44 2.36 -7.54 15.40
N TYR A 45 2.38 -8.70 16.03
CA TYR A 45 1.66 -8.97 17.26
C TYR A 45 2.63 -9.15 18.42
N LYS A 46 2.37 -8.48 19.55
CA LYS A 46 3.11 -8.69 20.80
C LYS A 46 2.13 -9.00 21.93
N THR A 47 2.25 -10.18 22.53
CA THR A 47 1.46 -10.57 23.69
C THR A 47 2.14 -10.14 24.99
N ARG A 48 1.34 -9.76 25.98
CA ARG A 48 1.83 -9.34 27.30
C ARG A 48 0.86 -9.81 28.38
N ILE A 49 1.42 -10.42 29.42
CA ILE A 49 0.72 -10.71 30.68
C ILE A 49 1.22 -9.73 31.74
N LYS A 50 0.30 -9.14 32.52
CA LYS A 50 0.63 -8.15 33.56
C LYS A 50 1.42 -8.78 34.71
N SER A 51 2.67 -8.39 34.91
CA SER A 51 3.50 -8.93 36.00
C SER A 51 2.86 -8.83 37.40
N PHE A 52 3.13 -9.82 38.26
CA PHE A 52 2.56 -9.89 39.62
C PHE A 52 2.80 -8.61 40.43
N GLY A 53 3.99 -8.02 40.34
CA GLY A 53 4.29 -6.76 41.04
C GLY A 53 3.39 -5.60 40.61
N SER A 54 3.06 -5.51 39.32
CA SER A 54 2.16 -4.49 38.77
C SER A 54 0.70 -4.79 39.09
N TYR A 55 0.31 -6.07 39.05
CA TYR A 55 -1.01 -6.56 39.48
C TYR A 55 -1.27 -6.20 40.96
N TYR A 56 -0.36 -6.57 41.85
CA TYR A 56 -0.45 -6.31 43.29
C TYR A 56 -0.54 -4.81 43.60
N LYS A 57 0.29 -3.97 42.97
CA LYS A 57 0.20 -2.51 43.12
C LYS A 57 -1.15 -1.94 42.66
N LYS A 58 -1.72 -2.46 41.56
CA LYS A 58 -3.00 -1.99 41.02
C LYS A 58 -4.17 -2.36 41.94
N ILE A 59 -4.16 -3.58 42.49
CA ILE A 59 -5.13 -4.03 43.50
C ILE A 59 -5.11 -3.11 44.74
N LEU A 60 -3.91 -2.81 45.26
CA LEU A 60 -3.76 -1.94 46.43
C LEU A 60 -4.29 -0.51 46.18
N ARG A 61 -4.20 0.00 44.95
CA ARG A 61 -4.68 1.33 44.57
C ARG A 61 -6.21 1.40 44.45
N GLN A 62 -6.85 0.34 43.96
CA GLN A 62 -8.29 0.34 43.67
C GLN A 62 -9.19 0.31 44.91
N LYS A 63 -8.64 0.23 46.14
CA LYS A 63 -9.42 0.23 47.41
C LYS A 63 -10.64 -0.71 47.36
N ASN A 64 -10.46 -1.93 46.86
CA ASN A 64 -11.56 -2.89 46.77
C ASN A 64 -11.96 -3.37 48.18
N ASP A 65 -13.20 -3.10 48.58
CA ASP A 65 -13.83 -3.69 49.78
C ASP A 65 -13.96 -5.23 49.70
N GLN A 66 -13.72 -5.81 48.51
CA GLN A 66 -13.68 -7.25 48.25
C GLN A 66 -12.36 -7.93 48.70
N ILE A 67 -11.38 -7.16 49.17
CA ILE A 67 -10.06 -7.64 49.62
C ILE A 67 -10.11 -7.97 51.13
N GLY A 68 -11.01 -8.86 51.52
CA GLY A 68 -10.94 -9.52 52.82
C GLY A 68 -10.05 -10.76 52.73
N ASP A 69 -9.34 -11.12 53.81
CA ASP A 69 -8.57 -12.38 53.92
C ASP A 69 -9.39 -13.64 53.58
N ASP A 70 -10.73 -13.53 53.58
CA ASP A 70 -11.68 -14.63 53.40
C ASP A 70 -12.10 -14.85 51.94
N ASN A 71 -11.66 -14.05 50.96
CA ASN A 71 -12.07 -14.22 49.56
C ASN A 71 -11.04 -15.07 48.77
N PRO A 72 -11.36 -16.32 48.38
CA PRO A 72 -10.42 -17.23 47.72
C PRO A 72 -10.26 -16.98 46.21
N ASN A 73 -11.05 -16.08 45.63
CA ASN A 73 -11.17 -15.93 44.19
C ASN A 73 -10.15 -14.95 43.59
N PHE A 74 -9.78 -15.21 42.34
CA PHE A 74 -8.89 -14.34 41.56
C PHE A 74 -9.58 -12.98 41.29
N VAL A 75 -8.87 -11.87 41.55
CA VAL A 75 -9.39 -10.53 41.28
C VAL A 75 -9.17 -10.18 39.82
N THR A 76 -10.26 -10.03 39.06
CA THR A 76 -10.19 -9.67 37.64
C THR A 76 -9.81 -8.20 37.45
N LEU A 77 -8.82 -7.96 36.58
CA LEU A 77 -8.50 -6.63 36.06
C LEU A 77 -8.68 -6.63 34.54
N THR A 78 -9.04 -5.49 33.98
CA THR A 78 -9.25 -5.34 32.54
C THR A 78 -7.96 -5.45 31.71
N ASP A 79 -6.81 -5.17 32.31
CA ASP A 79 -5.49 -5.16 31.67
C ASP A 79 -4.59 -6.34 32.11
N MET A 80 -5.19 -7.48 32.45
CA MET A 80 -4.45 -8.70 32.81
C MET A 80 -3.75 -9.32 31.60
N MET A 81 -4.50 -9.45 30.49
CA MET A 81 -4.07 -10.00 29.22
C MET A 81 -4.10 -8.89 28.18
N GLY A 82 -2.97 -8.67 27.51
CA GLY A 82 -2.84 -7.64 26.49
C GLY A 82 -2.24 -8.19 25.20
N ILE A 83 -2.78 -7.79 24.06
CA ILE A 83 -2.18 -7.99 22.74
C ILE A 83 -1.97 -6.63 22.10
N ARG A 84 -0.74 -6.32 21.70
CA ARG A 84 -0.44 -5.15 20.87
C ARG A 84 -0.44 -5.58 19.41
N VAL A 85 -1.26 -4.92 18.60
CA VAL A 85 -1.28 -5.04 17.13
C VAL A 85 -0.56 -3.81 16.58
N ILE A 86 0.57 -4.04 15.93
CA ILE A 86 1.49 -2.99 15.47
C ILE A 86 1.41 -2.92 13.95
N CYS A 87 0.79 -1.86 13.45
CA CYS A 87 0.59 -1.56 12.04
C CYS A 87 1.75 -0.72 11.49
N ALA A 88 1.97 -0.80 10.18
CA ALA A 88 3.00 -0.02 9.52
C ALA A 88 2.57 1.45 9.32
N PHE A 89 1.29 1.69 9.05
CA PHE A 89 0.77 3.01 8.71
C PHE A 89 -0.46 3.39 9.56
N LEU A 90 -0.82 4.68 9.56
CA LEU A 90 -1.88 5.26 10.38
C LEU A 90 -3.28 4.82 9.93
N GLU A 91 -3.55 4.80 8.63
CA GLU A 91 -4.86 4.41 8.08
C GLU A 91 -5.19 2.95 8.40
N ASP A 92 -4.17 2.09 8.49
CA ASP A 92 -4.34 0.68 8.86
C ASP A 92 -4.93 0.52 10.28
N LEU A 93 -4.75 1.50 11.17
CA LEU A 93 -5.29 1.44 12.55
C LEU A 93 -6.82 1.39 12.54
N ALA A 94 -7.45 2.20 11.68
CA ALA A 94 -8.91 2.25 11.55
C ALA A 94 -9.44 0.95 10.92
N ASP A 95 -8.74 0.43 9.91
CA ASP A 95 -9.10 -0.83 9.27
C ASP A 95 -9.02 -2.02 10.23
N VAL A 96 -7.95 -2.10 11.03
CA VAL A 96 -7.81 -3.13 12.07
C VAL A 96 -8.89 -3.00 13.13
N GLN A 97 -9.17 -1.78 13.61
CA GLN A 97 -10.25 -1.54 14.57
C GLN A 97 -11.58 -2.06 14.01
N ASN A 98 -11.91 -1.72 12.77
CA ASN A 98 -13.16 -2.15 12.11
C ASN A 98 -13.23 -3.67 11.96
N GLN A 99 -12.13 -4.33 11.60
CA GLN A 99 -12.07 -5.79 11.47
C GLN A 99 -12.21 -6.49 12.83
N ILE A 100 -11.61 -5.95 13.90
CA ILE A 100 -11.79 -6.47 15.26
C ILE A 100 -13.24 -6.32 15.72
N CYS A 101 -13.85 -5.14 15.55
CA CYS A 101 -15.24 -4.89 15.95
C CYS A 101 -16.25 -5.81 15.24
N LYS A 102 -15.93 -6.28 14.03
CA LYS A 102 -16.79 -7.22 13.29
C LYS A 102 -16.65 -8.67 13.74
N ASN A 103 -15.50 -9.05 14.30
CA ASN A 103 -15.14 -10.46 14.53
C ASN A 103 -15.00 -10.83 16.01
N PHE A 104 -15.01 -9.85 16.92
CA PHE A 104 -14.91 -10.03 18.36
C PHE A 104 -16.07 -9.34 19.08
N ASP A 105 -16.45 -9.88 20.23
CA ASP A 105 -17.42 -9.25 21.14
C ASP A 105 -16.71 -8.14 21.94
N VAL A 106 -16.88 -6.90 21.50
CA VAL A 106 -16.23 -5.71 22.06
C VAL A 106 -17.04 -5.15 23.23
N LYS A 107 -16.44 -5.09 24.43
CA LYS A 107 -17.05 -4.47 25.61
C LYS A 107 -16.87 -2.96 25.64
N GLU A 108 -15.67 -2.49 25.30
CA GLU A 108 -15.31 -1.07 25.39
C GLU A 108 -14.20 -0.72 24.40
N ILE A 109 -14.25 0.50 23.85
CA ILE A 109 -13.18 1.07 23.02
C ILE A 109 -12.77 2.40 23.65
N GLU A 110 -11.52 2.49 24.08
CA GLU A 110 -10.93 3.67 24.68
C GLU A 110 -9.83 4.20 23.75
N LYS A 111 -9.88 5.50 23.42
CA LYS A 111 -8.78 6.17 22.70
C LYS A 111 -7.92 6.93 23.70
N LYS A 112 -6.87 6.28 24.19
CA LYS A 112 -5.95 6.90 25.16
C LYS A 112 -5.08 7.93 24.47
N GLY A 113 -5.04 9.14 25.03
CA GLY A 113 -4.30 10.28 24.47
C GLY A 113 -5.19 11.35 23.82
N ALA A 114 -6.46 11.04 23.50
CA ALA A 114 -7.39 11.97 22.85
C ALA A 114 -7.84 13.14 23.76
N GLU A 115 -7.80 12.97 25.09
CA GLU A 115 -8.20 14.00 26.06
C GLU A 115 -7.04 14.81 26.64
N GLN A 116 -5.79 14.54 26.24
CA GLN A 116 -4.66 15.35 26.67
C GLN A 116 -4.74 16.73 26.01
N SER A 117 -4.73 17.79 26.83
CA SER A 117 -4.79 19.18 26.35
C SER A 117 -3.71 19.43 25.27
N PHE A 118 -3.87 20.48 24.46
CA PHE A 118 -2.88 21.01 23.51
C PHE A 118 -1.42 21.12 24.03
N ARG A 119 -1.18 20.99 25.34
CA ARG A 119 0.14 20.99 26.00
C ARG A 119 0.78 19.62 26.19
N GLU A 120 0.06 18.52 26.00
CA GLU A 120 0.54 17.15 26.17
C GLU A 120 0.26 16.42 24.85
N PHE A 121 1.22 16.52 23.93
CA PHE A 121 1.25 15.69 22.73
C PHE A 121 1.49 14.26 23.20
N GLY A 122 0.44 13.45 23.27
CA GLY A 122 0.49 12.00 23.46
C GLY A 122 -0.03 11.32 22.20
N TYR A 123 0.58 10.21 21.80
CA TYR A 123 0.02 9.41 20.71
C TYR A 123 -1.37 8.88 21.08
N GLU A 124 -2.32 9.00 20.16
CA GLU A 124 -3.59 8.30 20.27
C GLU A 124 -3.35 6.81 20.09
N SER A 125 -3.58 6.04 21.15
CA SER A 125 -3.59 4.58 21.08
C SER A 125 -5.01 4.08 21.25
N ILE A 126 -5.41 3.18 20.36
CA ILE A 126 -6.75 2.58 20.40
C ILE A 126 -6.67 1.34 21.27
N HIS A 127 -7.39 1.35 22.38
CA HIS A 127 -7.49 0.24 23.32
C HIS A 127 -8.89 -0.36 23.19
N ILE A 128 -8.97 -1.64 22.85
CA ILE A 128 -10.22 -2.36 22.66
C ILE A 128 -10.27 -3.47 23.72
N LEU A 129 -11.28 -3.44 24.59
CA LEU A 129 -11.54 -4.54 25.52
C LEU A 129 -12.47 -5.54 24.83
N VAL A 130 -11.96 -6.73 24.57
CA VAL A 130 -12.73 -7.83 23.98
C VAL A 130 -13.03 -8.90 25.01
N LYS A 131 -14.23 -9.47 24.95
CA LYS A 131 -14.56 -10.71 25.66
C LYS A 131 -13.80 -11.85 25.01
N ILE A 132 -13.34 -12.81 25.82
CA ILE A 132 -12.65 -14.01 25.32
C ILE A 132 -13.65 -14.85 24.53
N PRO A 133 -13.42 -15.12 23.23
CA PRO A 133 -14.28 -16.01 22.45
C PRO A 133 -14.27 -17.45 23.00
N GLU A 134 -15.37 -18.18 22.82
CA GLU A 134 -15.50 -19.55 23.35
C GLU A 134 -14.46 -20.52 22.76
N ASP A 135 -14.14 -20.37 21.47
CA ASP A 135 -13.09 -21.10 20.75
C ASP A 135 -11.67 -20.75 21.21
N CYS A 136 -11.51 -19.62 21.90
CA CYS A 136 -10.23 -19.18 22.45
C CYS A 136 -10.05 -19.56 23.93
N MET A 137 -11.03 -20.24 24.54
CA MET A 137 -10.93 -20.72 25.92
C MET A 137 -9.85 -21.81 26.07
N PRO A 138 -9.23 -21.93 27.25
CA PRO A 138 -8.19 -22.93 27.49
C PRO A 138 -8.77 -24.35 27.40
N ASP A 139 -7.98 -25.30 26.90
CA ASP A 139 -8.33 -26.72 26.86
C ASP A 139 -8.34 -27.32 28.27
N THR A 140 -7.55 -26.72 29.17
CA THR A 140 -7.51 -27.07 30.59
C THR A 140 -8.66 -26.41 31.37
N LYS A 141 -9.47 -27.23 32.05
CA LYS A 141 -10.65 -26.78 32.82
C LYS A 141 -10.33 -26.15 34.18
N GLN A 142 -9.06 -26.08 34.58
CA GLN A 142 -8.64 -25.52 35.87
C GLN A 142 -7.32 -24.74 35.78
N PRO A 143 -7.22 -23.56 36.42
CA PRO A 143 -8.30 -22.83 37.08
C PRO A 143 -9.32 -22.26 36.09
N VAL A 144 -10.61 -22.22 36.47
CA VAL A 144 -11.69 -21.66 35.64
C VAL A 144 -11.51 -20.14 35.56
N LEU A 145 -11.49 -19.61 34.34
CA LEU A 145 -11.43 -18.17 34.11
C LEU A 145 -12.71 -17.50 34.64
N PRO A 146 -12.61 -16.43 35.43
CA PRO A 146 -13.78 -15.66 35.81
C PRO A 146 -14.54 -15.15 34.57
N GLU A 147 -15.87 -15.10 34.63
CA GLU A 147 -16.73 -14.70 33.49
C GLU A 147 -16.47 -13.29 32.97
N ASP A 148 -16.00 -12.39 33.84
CA ASP A 148 -15.69 -11.01 33.50
C ASP A 148 -14.30 -10.82 32.87
N THR A 149 -13.54 -11.90 32.65
CA THR A 149 -12.20 -11.81 32.07
C THR A 149 -12.26 -11.26 30.64
N VAL A 150 -11.48 -10.21 30.39
CA VAL A 150 -11.33 -9.58 29.08
C VAL A 150 -9.88 -9.62 28.62
N CYS A 151 -9.68 -9.48 27.32
CA CYS A 151 -8.38 -9.21 26.72
C CYS A 151 -8.35 -7.77 26.21
N GLU A 152 -7.31 -7.02 26.57
CA GLU A 152 -7.06 -5.68 26.03
C GLU A 152 -6.26 -5.79 24.73
N ILE A 153 -6.85 -5.37 23.62
CA ILE A 153 -6.15 -5.27 22.33
C ILE A 153 -5.78 -3.81 22.10
N GLN A 154 -4.48 -3.53 21.98
CA GLN A 154 -3.93 -2.20 21.73
C GLN A 154 -3.49 -2.10 20.28
N ILE A 155 -4.04 -1.16 19.51
CA ILE A 155 -3.67 -0.95 18.11
C ILE A 155 -2.77 0.29 18.03
N ARG A 156 -1.59 0.14 17.40
CA ARG A 156 -0.55 1.18 17.32
C ARG A 156 0.20 1.12 16.00
N THR A 157 0.85 2.22 15.61
CA THR A 157 1.92 2.19 14.60
C THR A 157 3.23 1.67 15.21
N ILE A 158 4.22 1.39 14.36
CA ILE A 158 5.58 1.04 14.78
C ILE A 158 6.18 2.15 15.67
N LEU A 159 6.04 3.42 15.27
CA LEU A 159 6.60 4.55 16.02
C LEU A 159 5.86 4.80 17.33
N GLN A 160 4.53 4.60 17.34
CA GLN A 160 3.72 4.63 18.56
C GLN A 160 4.13 3.55 19.58
N ASP A 161 4.36 2.31 19.13
CA ASP A 161 4.82 1.23 20.02
C ASP A 161 6.23 1.51 20.54
N ALA A 162 7.14 1.99 19.69
CA ALA A 162 8.48 2.38 20.09
C ALA A 162 8.47 3.51 21.12
N TRP A 163 7.67 4.56 20.89
CA TRP A 163 7.48 5.67 21.83
C TRP A 163 6.95 5.17 23.17
N ALA A 164 5.90 4.37 23.16
CA ALA A 164 5.28 3.87 24.39
C ALA A 164 6.22 2.99 25.23
N GLU A 165 7.10 2.22 24.58
CA GLU A 165 8.09 1.40 25.28
C GLU A 165 9.18 2.26 25.94
N VAL A 166 9.69 3.26 25.22
CA VAL A 166 10.69 4.22 25.75
C VAL A 166 10.08 5.06 26.87
N GLU A 167 8.88 5.57 26.67
CA GLU A 167 8.14 6.34 27.66
C GLU A 167 7.93 5.49 28.92
N HIS A 168 7.48 4.24 28.79
CA HIS A 168 7.30 3.36 29.93
C HIS A 168 8.62 3.12 30.69
N GLU A 169 9.72 2.87 30.00
CA GLU A 169 11.02 2.65 30.66
C GLU A 169 11.56 3.89 31.39
N LEU A 170 11.38 5.08 30.82
CA LEU A 170 11.88 6.33 31.40
C LEU A 170 10.95 6.89 32.48
N ILE A 171 9.64 6.83 32.27
CA ILE A 171 8.62 7.45 33.14
C ILE A 171 8.20 6.54 34.28
N TYR A 172 8.03 5.23 34.04
CA TYR A 172 7.50 4.32 35.07
C TYR A 172 8.50 4.05 36.20
N LYS A 173 9.80 4.30 35.97
CA LYS A 173 10.88 4.11 36.95
C LYS A 173 11.29 5.40 37.67
N SER A 174 10.76 6.55 37.29
CA SER A 174 11.06 7.85 37.90
C SER A 174 9.77 8.48 38.45
N GLU A 175 9.68 8.66 39.77
CA GLU A 175 8.65 9.54 40.33
C GLU A 175 8.98 10.98 39.88
N PHE A 176 8.27 11.48 38.87
CA PHE A 176 8.52 12.80 38.29
C PHE A 176 8.42 13.88 39.38
N ASN A 177 9.55 14.54 39.63
CA ASN A 177 9.66 15.68 40.52
C ASN A 177 9.40 16.97 39.71
N PRO A 178 8.83 18.03 40.29
CA PRO A 178 8.76 19.37 39.70
C PRO A 178 10.01 19.88 38.94
N PHE A 179 11.21 19.35 39.21
CA PHE A 179 12.47 19.66 38.51
C PHE A 179 12.62 19.01 37.11
N ASP A 180 11.76 18.06 36.73
CA ASP A 180 11.87 17.28 35.49
C ASP A 180 11.22 17.96 34.25
N LYS A 181 10.82 19.23 34.38
CA LYS A 181 10.23 20.02 33.27
C LYS A 181 11.08 20.04 31.99
N PRO A 182 12.42 20.13 32.02
CA PRO A 182 13.24 20.05 30.81
C PRO A 182 13.14 18.68 30.12
N LEU A 183 13.10 17.59 30.90
CA LEU A 183 12.96 16.24 30.36
C LEU A 183 11.57 16.04 29.73
N ARG A 184 10.50 16.48 30.40
CA ARG A 184 9.14 16.43 29.84
C ARG A 184 9.03 17.17 28.51
N ARG A 185 9.69 18.33 28.38
CA ARG A 185 9.72 19.07 27.10
C ARG A 185 10.45 18.32 25.99
N LYS A 186 11.58 17.67 26.30
CA LYS A 186 12.30 16.84 25.33
C LYS A 186 11.45 15.65 24.88
N LEU A 187 10.81 14.97 25.83
CA LEU A 187 9.91 13.85 25.54
C LEU A 187 8.73 14.29 24.65
N ALA A 188 8.06 15.39 24.99
CA ALA A 188 6.99 15.94 24.16
C ALA A 188 7.47 16.32 22.74
N SER A 189 8.68 16.90 22.62
CA SER A 189 9.27 17.22 21.32
C SER A 189 9.57 15.98 20.48
N ILE A 190 10.08 14.89 21.09
CA ILE A 190 10.33 13.64 20.38
C ILE A 190 9.00 13.03 19.92
N ASN A 191 8.00 13.02 20.79
CA ASN A 191 6.68 12.50 20.43
C ASN A 191 6.07 13.23 19.23
N ALA A 192 6.17 14.57 19.20
CA ALA A 192 5.74 15.37 18.07
C ALA A 192 6.49 15.01 16.78
N SER A 193 7.82 14.83 16.85
CA SER A 193 8.63 14.43 15.70
C SER A 193 8.25 13.04 15.16
N LEU A 194 7.98 12.09 16.05
CA LEU A 194 7.56 10.74 15.65
C LEU A 194 6.16 10.76 15.02
N THR A 195 5.24 11.55 15.58
CA THR A 195 3.89 11.72 15.01
C THR A 195 3.96 12.33 13.62
N LEU A 196 4.81 13.34 13.42
CA LEU A 196 5.06 13.93 12.11
C LEU A 196 5.66 12.93 11.12
N ALA A 197 6.58 12.07 11.58
CA ALA A 197 7.13 11.03 10.73
C ALA A 197 6.06 10.01 10.28
N ASP A 198 5.17 9.57 11.17
CA ASP A 198 4.04 8.69 10.81
C ASP A 198 3.12 9.34 9.75
N MET A 199 2.81 10.65 9.91
CA MET A 199 2.01 11.38 8.92
C MET A 199 2.71 11.45 7.55
N ILE A 200 4.01 11.75 7.52
CA ILE A 200 4.79 11.77 6.27
C ILE A 200 4.83 10.39 5.61
N PHE A 201 5.00 9.30 6.38
CA PHE A 201 4.98 7.95 5.82
C PHE A 201 3.63 7.60 5.20
N GLN A 202 2.53 8.02 5.83
CA GLN A 202 1.19 7.86 5.27
C GLN A 202 1.03 8.67 3.97
N GLU A 203 1.45 9.94 3.94
CA GLU A 203 1.37 10.78 2.74
C GLU A 203 2.15 10.18 1.56
N ILE A 204 3.36 9.67 1.81
CA ILE A 204 4.18 9.00 0.79
C ILE A 204 3.47 7.76 0.25
N ARG A 205 2.87 6.95 1.13
CA ARG A 205 2.11 5.75 0.74
C ARG A 205 0.91 6.12 -0.15
N ASP A 206 0.16 7.13 0.26
CA ASP A 206 -1.04 7.57 -0.46
C ASP A 206 -0.68 8.10 -1.85
N TYR A 207 0.41 8.88 -1.94
CA TYR A 207 0.94 9.34 -3.22
C TYR A 207 1.35 8.17 -4.12
N GLN A 208 2.09 7.19 -3.60
CA GLN A 208 2.51 6.02 -4.37
C GLN A 208 1.32 5.20 -4.89
N ASN A 209 0.31 4.96 -4.04
CA ASN A 209 -0.89 4.23 -4.41
C ASN A 209 -1.66 4.94 -5.53
N LYS A 210 -1.86 6.25 -5.41
CA LYS A 210 -2.49 7.07 -6.46
C LYS A 210 -1.68 7.04 -7.74
N LEU A 211 -0.37 7.23 -7.67
CA LEU A 211 0.51 7.20 -8.82
C LEU A 211 0.46 5.85 -9.55
N GLN A 212 0.49 4.74 -8.81
CA GLN A 212 0.43 3.40 -9.39
C GLN A 212 -0.92 3.13 -10.06
N TYR A 213 -2.02 3.57 -9.44
CA TYR A 213 -3.36 3.49 -10.02
C TYR A 213 -3.44 4.26 -11.35
N GLU A 214 -2.97 5.51 -11.37
CA GLU A 214 -2.98 6.33 -12.58
C GLU A 214 -2.07 5.76 -13.68
N ILE A 215 -0.86 5.28 -13.34
CA ILE A 215 0.05 4.67 -14.32
C ILE A 215 -0.54 3.36 -14.89
N GLY A 216 -1.16 2.54 -14.04
CA GLY A 216 -1.76 1.26 -14.43
C GLY A 216 -2.90 1.42 -15.42
N THR A 217 -3.85 2.31 -15.10
CA THR A 217 -5.00 2.64 -15.95
C THR A 217 -4.54 3.08 -17.33
N ARG A 218 -3.61 4.03 -17.38
CA ARG A 218 -3.09 4.55 -18.64
C ARG A 218 -2.45 3.48 -19.51
N ARG A 219 -1.64 2.60 -18.91
CA ARG A 219 -0.92 1.56 -19.65
C ARG A 219 -1.90 0.68 -20.42
N ASN A 220 -3.00 0.28 -19.78
CA ASN A 220 -4.03 -0.54 -20.40
C ASN A 220 -4.73 0.23 -21.54
N THR A 221 -5.14 1.49 -21.31
CA THR A 221 -5.79 2.31 -22.35
C THR A 221 -4.92 2.55 -23.58
N PHE A 222 -3.59 2.69 -23.39
CA PHE A 222 -2.67 2.85 -24.51
C PHE A 222 -2.58 1.58 -25.35
N TYR A 223 -2.50 0.41 -24.70
CA TYR A 223 -2.43 -0.87 -25.40
C TYR A 223 -3.71 -1.16 -26.18
N GLU A 224 -4.87 -0.99 -25.55
CA GLU A 224 -6.19 -1.12 -26.20
C GLU A 224 -6.25 -0.25 -27.46
N LYS A 225 -5.91 1.04 -27.34
CA LYS A 225 -5.91 1.96 -28.49
C LYS A 225 -4.92 1.57 -29.58
N ALA A 226 -3.73 1.11 -29.20
CA ALA A 226 -2.74 0.64 -30.16
C ALA A 226 -3.22 -0.64 -30.86
N ASP A 227 -3.92 -1.55 -30.16
CA ASP A 227 -4.52 -2.76 -30.72
C ASP A 227 -5.65 -2.43 -31.70
N ASP A 228 -6.56 -1.51 -31.34
CA ASP A 228 -7.62 -1.00 -32.21
C ASP A 228 -7.05 -0.46 -33.53
N LEU A 229 -6.04 0.41 -33.47
CA LEU A 229 -5.44 1.02 -34.65
C LEU A 229 -4.72 -0.01 -35.54
N THR A 230 -4.01 -0.97 -34.93
CA THR A 230 -3.35 -2.02 -35.71
C THR A 230 -4.32 -3.05 -36.28
N SER A 231 -5.42 -3.33 -35.58
CA SER A 231 -6.44 -4.29 -36.03
C SER A 231 -7.27 -3.71 -37.18
N GLU A 232 -7.57 -2.42 -37.20
CA GLU A 232 -8.18 -1.72 -38.34
C GLU A 232 -7.30 -1.80 -39.62
N VAL A 233 -5.98 -1.74 -39.46
CA VAL A 233 -5.02 -1.90 -40.58
C VAL A 233 -5.00 -3.35 -41.11
N LEU A 234 -5.35 -4.34 -40.28
CA LEU A 234 -5.39 -5.77 -40.63
C LEU A 234 -6.77 -6.27 -41.08
N LEU A 235 -7.85 -5.53 -40.79
CA LEU A 235 -9.24 -5.87 -41.06
C LEU A 235 -10.00 -4.61 -41.55
N PRO A 236 -10.06 -4.33 -42.87
CA PRO A 236 -10.82 -3.19 -43.36
C PRO A 236 -12.32 -3.45 -43.15
N GLY A 237 -12.94 -2.83 -42.13
CA GLY A 237 -14.36 -3.03 -41.89
C GLY A 237 -15.03 -2.43 -40.64
N SER A 238 -14.33 -1.76 -39.71
CA SER A 238 -14.99 -1.10 -38.58
C SER A 238 -14.80 0.42 -38.61
N SER A 239 -15.89 1.15 -38.82
CA SER A 239 -15.93 2.60 -38.67
C SER A 239 -16.06 2.97 -37.20
N ALA A 240 -15.06 3.64 -36.62
CA ALA A 240 -15.20 4.32 -35.34
C ALA A 240 -15.18 5.85 -35.52
N SER A 241 -16.24 6.48 -35.01
CA SER A 241 -16.55 7.90 -35.07
C SER A 241 -15.48 8.77 -34.40
N LYS A 242 -14.91 9.71 -35.17
CA LYS A 242 -14.14 10.83 -34.63
C LYS A 242 -15.07 11.73 -33.80
N SER A 243 -14.92 11.69 -32.48
CA SER A 243 -15.39 12.78 -31.63
C SER A 243 -14.18 13.59 -31.18
N SER A 244 -14.15 14.86 -31.58
CA SER A 244 -13.20 15.85 -31.10
C SER A 244 -13.86 16.65 -29.97
N PRO A 245 -13.32 16.67 -28.74
CA PRO A 245 -13.77 17.62 -27.75
C PRO A 245 -13.17 19.00 -28.07
N SER A 246 -14.02 20.02 -27.98
CA SER A 246 -13.70 21.44 -28.14
C SER A 246 -12.86 21.94 -26.96
N ASP A 247 -11.71 22.57 -27.27
CA ASP A 247 -10.89 23.32 -26.31
C ASP A 247 -11.58 24.64 -25.94
N SER A 248 -11.70 24.92 -24.65
CA SER A 248 -11.54 26.26 -24.04
C SER A 248 -11.82 26.22 -22.54
N ASP A 249 -10.86 25.72 -21.77
CA ASP A 249 -10.77 26.03 -20.35
C ASP A 249 -9.35 26.50 -20.05
N GLU A 250 -9.21 27.76 -19.61
CA GLU A 250 -7.96 28.25 -19.06
C GLU A 250 -7.49 27.33 -17.94
N VAL A 251 -6.32 26.75 -18.15
CA VAL A 251 -5.74 25.74 -17.28
C VAL A 251 -5.25 26.44 -15.98
N LYS A 252 -6.08 26.38 -14.93
CA LYS A 252 -5.72 26.83 -13.57
C LYS A 252 -4.73 25.86 -12.93
N ILE A 253 -3.46 25.93 -13.31
CA ILE A 253 -2.39 25.21 -12.63
C ILE A 253 -1.86 26.08 -11.50
N ASP A 254 -1.89 25.55 -10.28
CA ASP A 254 -1.29 26.18 -9.11
C ASP A 254 0.19 26.53 -9.37
N LYS A 255 0.57 27.77 -9.04
CA LYS A 255 1.95 28.25 -9.25
C LYS A 255 2.95 27.65 -8.26
N ASN A 256 2.45 27.11 -7.14
CA ASN A 256 3.27 26.57 -6.06
C ASN A 256 3.31 25.03 -5.99
N ALA A 257 2.70 24.34 -6.96
CA ALA A 257 2.68 22.88 -7.00
C ALA A 257 4.09 22.28 -7.19
N SER A 258 4.39 21.20 -6.45
CA SER A 258 5.62 20.42 -6.65
C SER A 258 5.63 19.78 -8.04
N ILE A 259 6.80 19.40 -8.55
CA ILE A 259 6.92 18.57 -9.76
C ILE A 259 6.08 17.30 -9.60
N ASP A 260 6.09 16.68 -8.41
CA ASP A 260 5.32 15.47 -8.12
C ASP A 260 3.81 15.69 -8.24
N ASP A 261 3.30 16.81 -7.74
CA ASP A 261 1.88 17.18 -7.84
C ASP A 261 1.48 17.43 -9.30
N LEU A 262 2.34 18.12 -10.05
CA LEU A 262 2.13 18.37 -11.47
C LEU A 262 2.12 17.07 -12.27
N VAL A 263 3.00 16.12 -11.96
CA VAL A 263 3.00 14.79 -12.59
C VAL A 263 1.69 14.07 -12.32
N LEU A 264 1.25 14.01 -11.06
CA LEU A 264 0.02 13.33 -10.69
C LEU A 264 -1.20 13.98 -11.37
N SER A 265 -1.28 15.31 -11.39
CA SER A 265 -2.33 16.06 -12.09
C SER A 265 -2.32 15.79 -13.60
N ALA A 266 -1.16 15.79 -14.25
CA ALA A 266 -1.05 15.51 -15.68
C ALA A 266 -1.48 14.07 -16.01
N LEU A 267 -1.12 13.09 -15.17
CA LEU A 267 -1.55 11.70 -15.31
C LEU A 267 -3.06 11.54 -15.16
N HIS A 268 -3.64 12.24 -14.19
CA HIS A 268 -5.08 12.23 -13.96
C HIS A 268 -5.86 12.79 -15.15
N GLU A 269 -5.48 13.98 -15.64
CA GLU A 269 -6.09 14.59 -16.83
C GLU A 269 -5.95 13.70 -18.06
N HIS A 270 -4.80 13.03 -18.22
CA HIS A 270 -4.57 12.07 -19.30
C HIS A 270 -5.57 10.92 -19.23
N ASN A 271 -5.76 10.31 -18.06
CA ASN A 271 -6.61 9.15 -17.88
C ASN A 271 -8.11 9.45 -18.06
N ILE A 272 -8.53 10.68 -17.76
CA ILE A 272 -9.90 11.15 -18.04
C ILE A 272 -10.09 11.47 -19.53
N GLY A 273 -9.02 11.51 -20.32
CA GLY A 273 -9.04 11.80 -21.76
C GLY A 273 -8.83 13.27 -22.12
N ASN A 274 -8.53 14.13 -21.13
CA ASN A 274 -8.21 15.54 -21.33
C ASN A 274 -6.75 15.72 -21.79
N PHE A 275 -6.40 15.13 -22.94
CA PHE A 275 -5.02 15.07 -23.42
C PHE A 275 -4.39 16.46 -23.64
N SER A 276 -5.16 17.47 -24.08
CA SER A 276 -4.66 18.84 -24.25
C SER A 276 -4.20 19.44 -22.91
N LYS A 277 -4.99 19.28 -21.84
CA LYS A 277 -4.64 19.76 -20.49
C LYS A 277 -3.41 19.02 -19.96
N ALA A 278 -3.37 17.69 -20.11
CA ALA A 278 -2.22 16.88 -19.71
C ALA A 278 -0.93 17.33 -20.43
N GLN A 279 -0.98 17.60 -21.74
CA GLN A 279 0.17 18.08 -22.52
C GLN A 279 0.71 19.42 -22.02
N VAL A 280 -0.18 20.36 -21.68
CA VAL A 280 0.22 21.66 -21.11
C VAL A 280 0.97 21.45 -19.80
N ILE A 281 0.46 20.58 -18.92
CA ILE A 281 1.11 20.30 -17.63
C ILE A 281 2.46 19.60 -17.84
N TYR A 282 2.55 18.58 -18.71
CA TYR A 282 3.82 17.92 -19.02
C TYR A 282 4.86 18.89 -19.59
N THR A 283 4.45 19.78 -20.48
CA THR A 283 5.35 20.79 -21.07
C THR A 283 5.86 21.76 -20.00
N ARG A 284 4.98 22.20 -19.10
CA ARG A 284 5.38 23.03 -17.95
C ARG A 284 6.37 22.33 -17.02
N ILE A 285 6.25 21.03 -16.81
CA ILE A 285 7.24 20.25 -16.03
C ILE A 285 8.59 20.23 -16.74
N LEU A 286 8.60 20.00 -18.06
CA LEU A 286 9.85 19.97 -18.84
C LEU A 286 10.55 21.33 -18.88
N GLU A 287 9.79 22.42 -18.83
CA GLU A 287 10.28 23.80 -18.84
C GLU A 287 10.52 24.37 -17.42
N SER A 288 10.36 23.56 -16.37
CA SER A 288 10.48 24.05 -15.00
C SER A 288 11.90 24.49 -14.67
N VAL A 289 12.03 25.46 -13.77
CA VAL A 289 13.31 25.90 -13.20
C VAL A 289 13.30 25.64 -11.69
N PRO A 290 14.22 24.80 -11.15
CA PRO A 290 15.32 24.13 -11.85
C PRO A 290 14.85 23.05 -12.84
N VAL A 291 15.69 22.80 -13.85
CA VAL A 291 15.43 21.77 -14.87
C VAL A 291 15.38 20.39 -14.21
N PRO A 292 14.36 19.55 -14.50
CA PRO A 292 14.27 18.23 -13.91
C PRO A 292 15.46 17.33 -14.28
N PRO A 293 15.82 16.35 -13.42
CA PRO A 293 16.84 15.36 -13.77
C PRO A 293 16.51 14.62 -15.08
N PRO A 294 17.50 14.18 -15.88
CA PRO A 294 17.27 13.49 -17.15
C PRO A 294 16.31 12.30 -17.06
N VAL A 295 16.42 11.49 -15.99
CA VAL A 295 15.52 10.35 -15.76
C VAL A 295 14.07 10.81 -15.61
N VAL A 296 13.82 11.92 -14.90
CA VAL A 296 12.48 12.50 -14.75
C VAL A 296 11.99 13.02 -16.10
N MET A 297 12.81 13.79 -16.83
CA MET A 297 12.46 14.26 -18.17
C MET A 297 12.11 13.11 -19.11
N GLY A 298 12.87 12.01 -19.06
CA GLY A 298 12.58 10.79 -19.82
C GLY A 298 11.18 10.24 -19.55
N VAL A 299 10.75 10.21 -18.29
CA VAL A 299 9.40 9.81 -17.89
C VAL A 299 8.34 10.79 -18.42
N ILE A 300 8.58 12.11 -18.32
CA ILE A 300 7.63 13.12 -18.77
C ILE A 300 7.46 13.12 -20.28
N PHE A 301 8.56 13.09 -21.04
CA PHE A 301 8.52 12.98 -22.50
C PHE A 301 7.73 11.74 -22.94
N LYS A 302 7.98 10.58 -22.34
CA LYS A 302 7.22 9.36 -22.61
C LYS A 302 5.72 9.57 -22.41
N HIS A 303 5.32 10.24 -21.34
CA HIS A 303 3.91 10.44 -21.00
C HIS A 303 3.21 11.48 -21.88
N ARG A 304 3.92 12.55 -22.26
CA ARG A 304 3.42 13.51 -23.25
C ARG A 304 3.32 12.89 -24.64
N GLY A 305 4.29 12.07 -25.03
CA GLY A 305 4.24 11.27 -26.26
C GLY A 305 3.03 10.34 -26.32
N MET A 306 2.68 9.67 -25.22
CA MET A 306 1.44 8.88 -25.12
C MET A 306 0.19 9.74 -25.31
N ALA A 307 0.18 10.99 -24.81
CA ALA A 307 -0.96 11.90 -24.98
C ALA A 307 -1.10 12.37 -26.44
N TYR A 308 0.02 12.65 -27.11
CA TYR A 308 0.02 12.95 -28.55
C TYR A 308 -0.45 11.75 -29.37
N PHE A 309 0.03 10.54 -29.04
CA PHE A 309 -0.42 9.30 -29.65
C PHE A 309 -1.94 9.11 -29.53
N ALA A 310 -2.49 9.34 -28.33
CA ALA A 310 -3.93 9.26 -28.10
C ALA A 310 -4.73 10.30 -28.88
N GLN A 311 -4.12 11.41 -29.31
CA GLN A 311 -4.75 12.39 -30.21
C GLN A 311 -4.52 12.08 -31.70
N GLY A 312 -3.80 11.00 -32.05
CA GLY A 312 -3.41 10.68 -33.43
C GLY A 312 -2.27 11.53 -33.98
N LYS A 313 -1.58 12.30 -33.13
CA LYS A 313 -0.43 13.14 -33.45
C LYS A 313 0.87 12.32 -33.40
N TYR A 314 1.04 11.44 -34.40
CA TYR A 314 2.07 10.41 -34.36
C TYR A 314 3.50 10.95 -34.49
N ASP A 315 3.73 12.04 -35.22
CA ASP A 315 5.06 12.61 -35.39
C ASP A 315 5.54 13.32 -34.12
N GLU A 316 4.65 14.03 -33.44
CA GLU A 316 4.92 14.62 -32.13
C GLU A 316 5.13 13.54 -31.06
N ALA A 317 4.33 12.47 -31.09
CA ALA A 317 4.52 11.31 -30.21
C ALA A 317 5.89 10.66 -30.42
N LEU A 318 6.29 10.44 -31.68
CA LEU A 318 7.58 9.88 -32.04
C LEU A 318 8.74 10.75 -31.58
N SER A 319 8.62 12.07 -31.74
CA SER A 319 9.61 13.03 -31.25
C SER A 319 9.81 12.94 -29.75
N ASP A 320 8.72 12.90 -28.99
CA ASP A 320 8.75 12.76 -27.54
C ASP A 320 9.29 11.39 -27.09
N PHE A 321 8.95 10.29 -27.75
CA PHE A 321 9.54 8.99 -27.42
C PHE A 321 11.05 8.95 -27.67
N LYS A 322 11.54 9.58 -28.74
CA LYS A 322 12.98 9.72 -29.00
C LYS A 322 13.67 10.56 -27.92
N GLN A 323 13.08 11.69 -27.52
CA GLN A 323 13.61 12.50 -26.41
C GLN A 323 13.61 11.73 -25.08
N SER A 324 12.60 10.88 -24.87
CA SER A 324 12.55 9.99 -23.71
C SER A 324 13.73 9.01 -23.69
N ILE A 325 14.03 8.37 -24.81
CA ILE A 325 15.16 7.42 -24.96
C ILE A 325 16.51 8.14 -24.79
N LEU A 326 16.65 9.36 -25.31
CA LEU A 326 17.86 10.16 -25.13
C LEU A 326 18.09 10.52 -23.65
N SER A 327 17.00 10.82 -22.92
CA SER A 327 17.05 11.20 -21.51
C SER A 327 17.23 10.01 -20.57
N ASP A 328 16.66 8.85 -20.93
CA ASP A 328 16.79 7.57 -20.25
C ASP A 328 17.04 6.44 -21.26
N PRO A 329 18.31 6.13 -21.59
CA PRO A 329 18.66 5.08 -22.54
C PRO A 329 18.24 3.67 -22.11
N LYS A 330 17.91 3.46 -20.83
CA LYS A 330 17.43 2.18 -20.31
C LYS A 330 15.90 2.07 -20.35
N SER A 331 15.20 3.05 -20.92
CA SER A 331 13.75 3.04 -21.02
C SER A 331 13.26 2.13 -22.15
N PHE A 332 13.20 0.82 -21.87
CA PHE A 332 12.65 -0.17 -22.81
C PHE A 332 11.22 0.18 -23.25
N ARG A 333 10.41 0.79 -22.37
CA ARG A 333 9.03 1.21 -22.69
C ARG A 333 8.97 2.29 -23.76
N SER A 334 9.91 3.23 -23.74
CA SER A 334 9.94 4.30 -24.75
C SER A 334 10.33 3.76 -26.12
N LEU A 335 11.25 2.78 -26.18
CA LEU A 335 11.55 2.02 -27.40
C LEU A 335 10.33 1.23 -27.90
N TYR A 336 9.61 0.58 -26.99
CA TYR A 336 8.38 -0.11 -27.34
C TYR A 336 7.32 0.84 -27.92
N TYR A 337 7.10 2.01 -27.29
CA TYR A 337 6.14 2.98 -27.81
C TYR A 337 6.57 3.59 -29.15
N GLU A 338 7.86 3.86 -29.34
CA GLU A 338 8.41 4.25 -30.64
C GLU A 338 8.13 3.18 -31.71
N GLY A 339 8.36 1.89 -31.39
CA GLY A 339 8.07 0.77 -32.29
C GLY A 339 6.59 0.66 -32.65
N ILE A 340 5.68 0.94 -31.72
CA ILE A 340 4.23 1.01 -32.01
C ILE A 340 3.92 2.12 -33.01
N VAL A 341 4.49 3.31 -32.82
CA VAL A 341 4.28 4.43 -33.76
C VAL A 341 4.76 4.06 -35.16
N TYR A 342 5.95 3.46 -35.29
CA TYR A 342 6.44 3.00 -36.58
C TYR A 342 5.54 1.93 -37.21
N SER A 343 5.03 0.97 -36.43
CA SER A 343 4.07 -0.02 -36.91
C SER A 343 2.82 0.62 -37.49
N ILE A 344 2.26 1.64 -36.84
CA ILE A 344 1.08 2.38 -37.33
C ILE A 344 1.41 3.18 -38.59
N GLN A 345 2.64 3.68 -38.72
CA GLN A 345 3.13 4.31 -39.94
C GLN A 345 3.52 3.31 -41.04
N ASN A 346 3.24 2.01 -40.87
CA ASN A 346 3.63 0.90 -41.76
C ASN A 346 5.15 0.77 -42.00
N LYS A 347 5.96 1.28 -41.07
CA LYS A 347 7.42 1.20 -41.05
C LYS A 347 7.86 -0.01 -40.22
N HIS A 348 7.57 -1.20 -40.74
CA HIS A 348 7.68 -2.44 -39.96
C HIS A 348 9.14 -2.83 -39.64
N GLU A 349 10.10 -2.50 -40.50
CA GLU A 349 11.52 -2.76 -40.23
C GLU A 349 12.02 -1.91 -39.05
N GLU A 350 11.71 -0.61 -39.04
CA GLU A 350 12.05 0.29 -37.95
C GLU A 350 11.33 -0.09 -36.64
N ALA A 351 10.08 -0.56 -36.74
CA ALA A 351 9.36 -1.09 -35.59
C ALA A 351 10.06 -2.31 -34.98
N ILE A 352 10.52 -3.25 -35.82
CA ILE A 352 11.27 -4.44 -35.38
C ILE A 352 12.58 -4.04 -34.69
N ASP A 353 13.33 -3.08 -35.22
CA ASP A 353 14.55 -2.58 -34.57
C ASP A 353 14.25 -2.04 -33.16
N CYS A 354 13.21 -1.23 -33.04
CA CYS A 354 12.79 -0.67 -31.75
C CYS A 354 12.37 -1.77 -30.75
N PHE A 355 11.62 -2.78 -31.22
CA PHE A 355 11.22 -3.91 -30.39
C PHE A 355 12.41 -4.80 -30.00
N ASN A 356 13.38 -5.02 -30.90
CA ASN A 356 14.62 -5.72 -30.61
C ASN A 356 15.38 -5.02 -29.48
N ARG A 357 15.63 -3.72 -29.64
CA ARG A 357 16.34 -2.90 -28.64
C ARG A 357 15.60 -2.85 -27.31
N SER A 358 14.26 -2.82 -27.32
CA SER A 358 13.45 -2.94 -26.10
C SER A 358 13.70 -4.28 -25.40
N LEU A 359 13.66 -5.38 -26.15
CA LEU A 359 13.85 -6.74 -25.64
C LEU A 359 15.29 -7.05 -25.21
N GLU A 360 16.28 -6.36 -25.76
CA GLU A 360 17.67 -6.41 -25.31
C GLU A 360 17.84 -5.80 -23.91
N ILE A 361 17.06 -4.77 -23.58
CA ILE A 361 17.07 -4.14 -22.26
C ILE A 361 16.26 -4.95 -21.26
N ASP A 362 15.06 -5.39 -21.63
CA ASP A 362 14.20 -6.25 -20.82
C ASP A 362 13.53 -7.32 -21.68
N SER A 363 13.96 -8.57 -21.50
CA SER A 363 13.44 -9.70 -22.28
C SER A 363 12.08 -10.23 -21.81
N TYR A 364 11.55 -9.80 -20.65
CA TYR A 364 10.33 -10.34 -20.06
C TYR A 364 9.08 -9.54 -20.44
N GLN A 365 8.92 -9.25 -21.73
CA GLN A 365 7.86 -8.37 -22.24
C GLN A 365 6.97 -9.08 -23.26
N SER A 366 5.91 -9.74 -22.80
CA SER A 366 4.98 -10.51 -23.64
C SER A 366 4.35 -9.68 -24.77
N HIS A 367 3.90 -8.45 -24.48
CA HIS A 367 3.31 -7.56 -25.48
C HIS A 367 4.31 -7.10 -26.55
N VAL A 368 5.61 -6.99 -26.23
CA VAL A 368 6.62 -6.60 -27.23
C VAL A 368 6.82 -7.73 -28.24
N TYR A 369 6.91 -8.97 -27.77
CA TYR A 369 6.96 -10.14 -28.64
C TYR A 369 5.74 -10.21 -29.56
N TYR A 370 4.53 -9.99 -29.04
CA TYR A 370 3.32 -9.94 -29.86
C TYR A 370 3.35 -8.82 -30.91
N ARG A 371 3.75 -7.60 -30.55
CA ARG A 371 3.83 -6.50 -31.53
C ARG A 371 4.93 -6.74 -32.58
N ARG A 372 6.05 -7.34 -32.19
CA ARG A 372 7.12 -7.69 -33.11
C ARG A 372 6.73 -8.85 -34.02
N SER A 373 5.98 -9.84 -33.54
CA SER A 373 5.44 -10.91 -34.38
C SER A 373 4.48 -10.36 -35.43
N LEU A 374 3.67 -9.37 -35.08
CA LEU A 374 2.80 -8.70 -36.03
C LEU A 374 3.58 -7.94 -37.11
N ALA A 375 4.64 -7.23 -36.73
CA ALA A 375 5.52 -6.56 -37.68
C ALA A 375 6.22 -7.57 -38.61
N TYR A 376 6.71 -8.69 -38.08
CA TYR A 376 7.27 -9.79 -38.87
C TYR A 376 6.25 -10.40 -39.84
N PHE A 377 5.02 -10.63 -39.40
CA PHE A 377 3.93 -11.12 -40.25
C PHE A 377 3.66 -10.18 -41.44
N ASN A 378 3.62 -8.87 -41.21
CA ASN A 378 3.40 -7.89 -42.27
C ASN A 378 4.56 -7.83 -43.29
N LEU A 379 5.78 -8.18 -42.88
CA LEU A 379 6.93 -8.34 -43.78
C LEU A 379 7.02 -9.73 -44.44
N GLY A 380 6.13 -10.66 -44.10
CA GLY A 380 6.15 -12.04 -44.60
C GLY A 380 7.14 -12.96 -43.88
N ASN A 381 7.75 -12.52 -42.79
CA ASN A 381 8.72 -13.27 -41.99
C ASN A 381 7.99 -14.18 -40.98
N TYR A 382 7.32 -15.20 -41.49
CA TYR A 382 6.40 -16.04 -40.72
C TYR A 382 7.07 -16.90 -39.63
N VAL A 383 8.33 -17.32 -39.83
CA VAL A 383 9.06 -18.17 -38.86
C VAL A 383 9.38 -17.38 -37.59
N GLU A 384 9.89 -16.16 -37.77
CA GLU A 384 10.19 -15.21 -36.70
C GLU A 384 8.91 -14.80 -35.98
N ALA A 385 7.82 -14.57 -36.72
CA ALA A 385 6.52 -14.25 -36.15
C ALA A 385 5.99 -15.38 -35.23
N LEU A 386 6.06 -16.65 -35.66
CA LEU A 386 5.65 -17.79 -34.83
C LEU A 386 6.51 -17.93 -33.57
N LYS A 387 7.82 -17.75 -33.69
CA LYS A 387 8.74 -17.80 -32.56
C LYS A 387 8.39 -16.75 -31.50
N ASP A 388 8.05 -15.54 -31.94
CA ASP A 388 7.67 -14.47 -31.04
C ASP A 388 6.30 -14.69 -30.40
N ILE A 389 5.33 -15.29 -31.12
CA ILE A 389 4.08 -15.73 -30.52
C ILE A 389 4.33 -16.75 -29.40
N ASP A 390 5.16 -17.76 -29.64
CA ASP A 390 5.48 -18.76 -28.63
C ASP A 390 6.17 -18.15 -27.40
N ASN A 391 7.01 -17.12 -27.59
CA ASN A 391 7.63 -16.38 -26.48
C ASN A 391 6.59 -15.56 -25.70
N ALA A 392 5.67 -14.89 -26.38
CA ALA A 392 4.59 -14.14 -25.75
C ALA A 392 3.67 -15.06 -24.92
N GLU A 393 3.32 -16.24 -25.44
CA GLU A 393 2.52 -17.26 -24.74
C GLU A 393 3.25 -17.79 -23.50
N LYS A 394 4.56 -18.07 -23.59
CA LYS A 394 5.39 -18.49 -22.43
C LYS A 394 5.43 -17.44 -21.32
N LEU A 395 5.36 -16.16 -21.69
CA LEU A 395 5.27 -15.04 -20.75
C LEU A 395 3.83 -14.76 -20.28
N GLY A 396 2.87 -15.60 -20.66
CA GLY A 396 1.51 -15.59 -20.13
C GLY A 396 0.50 -14.76 -20.92
N LEU A 397 0.86 -14.23 -22.11
CA LEU A 397 -0.12 -13.58 -22.97
C LEU A 397 -1.05 -14.62 -23.58
N LYS A 398 -2.31 -14.57 -23.17
CA LYS A 398 -3.39 -15.46 -23.63
C LYS A 398 -4.54 -14.56 -24.08
N ASP A 399 -4.42 -14.09 -25.31
CA ASP A 399 -5.39 -13.17 -25.93
C ASP A 399 -5.98 -13.83 -27.17
N ASP A 400 -7.25 -13.60 -27.46
CA ASP A 400 -7.90 -14.16 -28.65
C ASP A 400 -7.20 -13.67 -29.93
N ASP A 401 -6.65 -12.44 -29.90
CA ASP A 401 -5.88 -11.87 -30.98
C ASP A 401 -4.58 -12.65 -31.27
N ILE A 402 -3.90 -13.17 -30.24
CA ILE A 402 -2.69 -13.96 -30.44
C ILE A 402 -3.01 -15.30 -31.11
N VAL A 403 -4.13 -15.92 -30.73
CA VAL A 403 -4.61 -17.18 -31.29
C VAL A 403 -4.99 -16.98 -32.75
N ASN A 404 -5.72 -15.89 -33.04
CA ASN A 404 -6.11 -15.53 -34.40
C ASN A 404 -4.90 -15.23 -35.29
N LEU A 405 -3.90 -14.49 -34.78
CA LEU A 405 -2.68 -14.20 -35.51
C LEU A 405 -1.87 -15.48 -35.79
N LYS A 406 -1.72 -16.37 -34.79
CA LYS A 406 -1.04 -17.67 -34.95
C LYS A 406 -1.67 -18.50 -36.07
N LYS A 407 -3.00 -18.58 -36.09
CA LYS A 407 -3.74 -19.30 -37.14
C LYS A 407 -3.47 -18.71 -38.53
N LYS A 408 -3.53 -17.38 -38.67
CA LYS A 408 -3.25 -16.68 -39.94
C LYS A 408 -1.82 -16.91 -40.42
N ILE A 409 -0.84 -16.89 -39.52
CA ILE A 409 0.56 -17.15 -39.88
C ILE A 409 0.71 -18.58 -40.42
N ILE A 410 0.10 -19.58 -39.79
CA ILE A 410 0.14 -20.98 -40.25
C ILE A 410 -0.51 -21.11 -41.64
N GLU A 411 -1.71 -20.55 -41.84
CA GLU A 411 -2.40 -20.59 -43.13
C GLU A 411 -1.54 -19.97 -44.26
N LYS A 412 -0.87 -18.84 -43.99
CA LYS A 412 0.01 -18.16 -44.95
C LYS A 412 1.31 -18.90 -45.18
N PHE A 413 1.85 -19.57 -44.16
CA PHE A 413 3.04 -20.40 -44.27
C PHE A 413 2.79 -21.63 -45.15
N ASP A 414 1.64 -22.28 -44.98
CA ASP A 414 1.24 -23.47 -45.75
C ASP A 414 0.87 -23.15 -47.22
N MET A 415 0.42 -21.92 -47.51
CA MET A 415 0.16 -21.46 -48.89
C MET A 415 1.42 -21.06 -49.67
N GLY A 416 2.57 -20.91 -49.00
CA GLY A 416 3.84 -20.49 -49.59
C GLY A 416 4.85 -21.62 -49.83
N MET A 417 4.56 -22.83 -49.35
CA MET A 417 5.25 -24.08 -49.68
C MET A 417 4.52 -24.80 -50.83
#